data_AF-A0A085NJM7-F1
#
_entry.id   AF-A0A085NJM7-F1
#
_cell.length_a   1.000
_cell.length_b   1.000
_cell.length_c   1.000
_cell.angle_alpha   90.00
_cell.angle_beta   90.00
_cell.angle_gamma   90.00
#
_symmetry.space_group_name_H-M   'P 1'
#
loop_
_entity.id
_entity.type
_entity.pdbx_description
1 polymer ?
#
loop_
_entity_poly.entity_id
_entity_poly.type
_entity_poly.pdbx_seq_one_letter_code
_entity_poly.pdbx_strand_id
1 'polypeptide(L)'
;MDKRLNNCATDKDDSPSEKESSRWVSLNVGGQTFVTSKQTLSRNRESFLFSLCEGRLQSDKDENGAFLIDRNPQYFAPVLDYLRHGKLIINKDVSEEGVLEEAEFYNLPGLTKRVHRLLQCYKCELAEMIASISDGWKLQQVFLLSPGVEYVCIVWKEFPDNDWQRRSFNGYDGLPGRFLLA
;
A
#
# COMPACT_ATOMS: atom_id res chain seq x y z
N MET A 1 -36.75 -52.70 41.74
CA MET A 1 -35.62 -53.63 41.91
C MET A 1 -34.59 -53.28 40.87
N ASP A 2 -33.54 -52.60 41.33
CA ASP A 2 -32.38 -52.14 40.58
C ASP A 2 -31.54 -53.25 39.97
N LYS A 3 -30.80 -52.88 38.91
CA LYS A 3 -29.32 -52.90 38.80
C LYS A 3 -28.98 -52.30 37.41
N ARG A 4 -28.51 -51.04 37.33
CA ARG A 4 -27.10 -50.57 37.38
C ARG A 4 -26.21 -51.30 36.36
N LEU A 5 -25.30 -50.72 35.58
CA LEU A 5 -24.70 -49.39 35.36
C LEU A 5 -23.75 -49.57 34.15
N ASN A 6 -23.42 -48.48 33.43
CA ASN A 6 -22.08 -48.12 32.88
C ASN A 6 -22.28 -47.06 31.78
N ASN A 7 -22.07 -45.76 32.08
CA ASN A 7 -20.80 -44.99 31.96
C ASN A 7 -20.35 -44.83 30.49
N CYS A 8 -19.81 -43.72 30.00
CA CYS A 8 -19.54 -42.34 30.43
C CYS A 8 -19.04 -41.64 29.15
N ALA A 9 -19.30 -40.34 28.99
CA ALA A 9 -18.33 -39.33 28.51
C ALA A 9 -18.96 -38.23 27.63
N THR A 10 -18.94 -37.03 28.23
CA THR A 10 -18.49 -35.75 27.66
C THR A 10 -19.32 -35.10 26.56
N ASP A 11 -19.90 -33.98 26.98
CA ASP A 11 -20.15 -32.75 26.23
C ASP A 11 -19.23 -32.58 25.01
N LYS A 12 -19.85 -32.27 23.87
CA LYS A 12 -19.19 -31.49 22.83
C LYS A 12 -20.00 -30.22 22.64
N ASP A 13 -19.57 -29.21 23.39
CA ASP A 13 -19.68 -27.82 22.98
C ASP A 13 -19.32 -27.72 21.49
N ASP A 14 -20.31 -27.40 20.65
CA ASP A 14 -20.09 -26.90 19.29
C ASP A 14 -19.57 -25.45 19.42
N SER A 15 -18.35 -25.34 19.94
CA SER A 15 -17.55 -24.12 19.85
C SER A 15 -17.19 -23.89 18.37
N PRO A 16 -17.41 -22.70 17.79
CA PRO A 16 -16.92 -22.40 16.46
C PRO A 16 -15.39 -22.37 16.52
N SER A 17 -14.77 -23.45 16.09
CA SER A 17 -13.34 -23.60 15.95
C SER A 17 -12.80 -22.61 14.91
N GLU A 18 -11.80 -21.84 15.33
CA GLU A 18 -10.77 -21.19 14.52
C GLU A 18 -11.23 -20.14 13.49
N LYS A 19 -11.26 -18.89 13.96
CA LYS A 19 -11.17 -17.61 13.21
C LYS A 19 -11.03 -17.80 11.69
N GLU A 20 -12.15 -17.82 10.97
CA GLU A 20 -12.13 -17.47 9.56
C GLU A 20 -11.56 -16.06 9.45
N SER A 21 -10.31 -16.01 9.03
CA SER A 21 -9.56 -14.79 9.04
C SER A 21 -10.10 -13.94 7.88
N SER A 22 -11.01 -12.99 8.17
CA SER A 22 -11.74 -12.20 7.18
C SER A 22 -10.87 -11.80 5.97
N ARG A 23 -11.37 -12.08 4.76
CA ARG A 23 -10.70 -11.75 3.49
C ARG A 23 -10.35 -10.26 3.41
N TRP A 24 -11.20 -9.43 3.99
CA TRP A 24 -11.09 -7.97 4.00
C TRP A 24 -10.39 -7.48 5.26
N VAL A 25 -9.54 -6.48 5.08
CA VAL A 25 -8.75 -5.83 6.11
C VAL A 25 -9.00 -4.34 6.02
N SER A 26 -9.29 -3.74 7.17
CA SER A 26 -9.38 -2.28 7.32
C SER A 26 -8.08 -1.76 7.93
N LEU A 27 -7.57 -0.68 7.37
CA LEU A 27 -6.40 0.06 7.83
C LEU A 27 -6.85 1.48 8.13
N ASN A 28 -6.49 2.03 9.28
CA ASN A 28 -6.71 3.43 9.62
C ASN A 28 -5.34 4.12 9.60
N VAL A 29 -5.09 4.88 8.53
CA VAL A 29 -3.79 5.53 8.27
C VAL A 29 -3.94 7.01 8.57
N GLY A 30 -3.34 7.48 9.67
CA GLY A 30 -3.38 8.89 10.07
C GLY A 30 -4.79 9.46 10.23
N GLY A 31 -5.78 8.63 10.56
CA GLY A 31 -7.19 9.01 10.70
C GLY A 31 -8.08 8.71 9.48
N GLN A 32 -7.51 8.28 8.35
CA GLN A 32 -8.29 7.89 7.16
C GLN A 32 -8.38 6.36 7.04
N THR A 33 -9.59 5.83 6.90
CA THR A 33 -9.81 4.40 6.74
C THR A 33 -9.68 3.95 5.27
N PHE A 34 -8.89 2.90 5.06
CA PHE A 34 -8.72 2.18 3.80
C PHE A 34 -9.17 0.74 3.99
N VAL A 35 -9.95 0.22 3.04
CA VAL A 35 -10.38 -1.18 3.03
C VAL A 35 -9.73 -1.88 1.83
N THR A 36 -9.14 -3.04 2.08
CA THR A 36 -8.48 -3.85 1.05
C THR A 36 -8.52 -5.33 1.39
N SER A 37 -8.01 -6.18 0.51
CA SER A 37 -7.94 -7.63 0.75
C SER A 37 -6.59 -8.03 1.34
N LYS A 38 -6.56 -9.14 2.10
CA LYS A 38 -5.29 -9.75 2.54
C LYS A 38 -4.35 -10.03 1.37
N GLN A 39 -4.90 -10.55 0.26
CA GLN A 39 -4.14 -10.83 -0.95
C GLN A 39 -3.38 -9.60 -1.46
N THR A 40 -3.98 -8.40 -1.36
CA THR A 40 -3.32 -7.14 -1.74
C THR A 40 -2.13 -6.84 -0.83
N LEU A 41 -2.32 -6.94 0.49
CA LEU A 41 -1.25 -6.69 1.47
C LEU A 41 -0.13 -7.74 1.41
N SER A 42 -0.45 -8.96 0.99
CA SER A 42 0.51 -10.06 0.86
C SER A 42 1.28 -10.10 -0.47
N ARG A 43 1.10 -9.10 -1.34
CA ARG A 43 1.79 -9.08 -2.64
C ARG A 43 3.31 -8.99 -2.49
N ASN A 44 3.82 -8.31 -1.46
CA ASN A 44 5.24 -8.31 -1.11
C ASN A 44 5.44 -8.92 0.29
N ARG A 45 6.09 -10.08 0.35
CA ARG A 45 6.30 -10.86 1.58
C ARG A 45 7.29 -10.24 2.57
N GLU A 46 8.09 -9.28 2.12
CA GLU A 46 9.05 -8.57 2.97
C GLU A 46 8.48 -7.24 3.51
N SER A 47 7.26 -6.87 3.08
CA SER A 47 6.66 -5.60 3.46
C SER A 47 6.15 -5.59 4.91
N PHE A 48 6.12 -4.39 5.49
CA PHE A 48 5.45 -4.12 6.78
C PHE A 48 3.99 -4.58 6.74
N LEU A 49 3.29 -4.28 5.64
CA LEU A 49 1.87 -4.56 5.45
C LEU A 49 1.56 -6.07 5.43
N PHE A 50 2.46 -6.88 4.88
CA PHE A 50 2.34 -8.33 4.96
C PHE A 50 2.50 -8.82 6.40
N SER A 51 3.53 -8.33 7.10
CA SER A 51 3.77 -8.70 8.49
C SER A 51 2.61 -8.29 9.41
N LEU A 52 1.98 -7.15 9.12
CA LEU A 52 0.77 -6.67 9.78
C LEU A 52 -0.42 -7.60 9.55
N CYS A 53 -0.71 -7.95 8.28
CA CYS A 53 -1.88 -8.78 7.96
C CYS A 53 -1.75 -10.24 8.40
N GLU A 54 -0.53 -10.75 8.50
CA GLU A 54 -0.20 -12.09 9.02
C GLU A 54 -0.19 -12.14 10.55
N GLY A 55 -0.39 -11.02 11.24
CA GLY A 55 -0.33 -10.95 12.70
C GLY A 55 1.07 -11.17 13.28
N ARG A 56 2.12 -10.95 12.48
CA ARG A 56 3.52 -11.04 12.92
C ARG A 56 3.98 -9.78 13.66
N LEU A 57 3.24 -8.69 13.51
CA LEU A 57 3.46 -7.43 14.21
C LEU A 57 2.33 -7.20 15.22
N GLN A 58 2.70 -6.85 16.44
CA GLN A 58 1.73 -6.26 17.38
C GLN A 58 1.32 -4.91 16.83
N SER A 59 0.01 -4.73 16.68
CA SER A 59 -0.57 -3.54 16.06
C SER A 59 -1.86 -3.19 16.75
N ASP A 60 -2.01 -1.91 17.05
CA ASP A 60 -3.22 -1.37 17.64
C ASP A 60 -4.34 -1.36 16.61
N LYS A 61 -5.56 -1.48 17.12
CA LYS A 61 -6.78 -1.41 16.33
C LYS A 61 -7.73 -0.41 16.93
N ASP A 62 -8.46 0.31 16.08
CA ASP A 62 -9.57 1.13 16.54
C ASP A 62 -10.79 0.29 16.95
N GLU A 63 -11.83 0.98 17.42
CA GLU A 63 -13.12 0.39 17.81
C GLU A 63 -13.80 -0.42 16.70
N ASN A 64 -13.47 -0.15 15.43
CA ASN A 64 -14.00 -0.84 14.26
C ASN A 64 -13.10 -2.02 13.82
N GLY A 65 -12.02 -2.28 14.55
CA GLY A 65 -11.06 -3.35 14.27
C GLY A 65 -10.10 -3.03 13.13
N ALA A 66 -10.01 -1.77 12.67
CA ALA A 66 -9.04 -1.36 11.67
C ALA A 66 -7.65 -1.19 12.28
N PHE A 67 -6.61 -1.68 11.60
CA PHE A 67 -5.23 -1.53 12.07
C PHE A 67 -4.80 -0.06 12.02
N LEU A 68 -4.32 0.47 13.14
CA LEU A 68 -3.84 1.84 13.24
C LEU A 68 -2.43 1.95 12.68
N ILE A 69 -2.22 2.94 11.80
CA ILE A 69 -0.94 3.26 11.17
C ILE A 69 -0.75 4.78 11.27
N ASP A 70 0.23 5.22 12.05
CA ASP A 70 0.55 6.63 12.22
C ASP A 70 1.40 7.16 11.05
N ARG A 71 0.79 7.26 9.87
CA ARG A 71 1.40 7.74 8.62
C ARG A 71 0.44 8.65 7.86
N ASN A 72 0.95 9.34 6.84
CA ASN A 72 0.12 10.25 6.05
C ASN A 72 -0.74 9.49 5.02
N PRO A 73 -2.08 9.58 5.09
CA PRO A 73 -2.95 8.85 4.18
C PRO A 73 -2.87 9.31 2.72
N GLN A 74 -2.50 10.58 2.46
CA GLN A 74 -2.38 11.13 1.11
C GLN A 74 -1.28 10.40 0.31
N TYR A 75 -0.16 10.07 0.95
CA TYR A 75 0.94 9.33 0.34
C TYR A 75 0.75 7.81 0.37
N PHE A 76 -0.09 7.30 1.29
CA PHE A 76 -0.42 5.89 1.35
C PHE A 76 -1.34 5.44 0.20
N ALA A 77 -2.26 6.28 -0.27
CA ALA A 77 -3.21 5.89 -1.31
C ALA A 77 -2.52 5.37 -2.60
N PRO A 78 -1.51 6.07 -3.17
CA PRO A 78 -0.72 5.54 -4.30
C PRO A 78 0.02 4.23 -4.00
N VAL A 79 0.48 4.03 -2.77
CA VAL A 79 1.15 2.79 -2.33
C VAL A 79 0.16 1.62 -2.34
N LEU A 80 -1.04 1.81 -1.80
CA LEU A 80 -2.06 0.78 -1.78
C LEU A 80 -2.52 0.40 -3.20
N ASP A 81 -2.67 1.38 -4.09
CA ASP A 81 -3.03 1.17 -5.49
C ASP A 81 -1.92 0.42 -6.25
N TYR A 82 -0.65 0.75 -6.00
CA TYR A 82 0.46 -0.07 -6.49
C TYR A 82 0.34 -1.54 -6.05
N LEU A 83 -0.02 -1.80 -4.79
CA LEU A 83 -0.23 -3.18 -4.34
C LEU A 83 -1.44 -3.85 -5.02
N ARG A 84 -2.47 -3.10 -5.41
CA ARG A 84 -3.65 -3.64 -6.12
C ARG A 84 -3.32 -4.05 -7.56
N HIS A 85 -2.69 -3.18 -8.34
CA HIS A 85 -2.52 -3.39 -9.79
C HIS A 85 -1.08 -3.38 -10.30
N GLY A 86 -0.08 -3.12 -9.45
CA GLY A 86 1.34 -3.19 -9.80
C GLY A 86 1.87 -1.98 -10.59
N LYS A 87 1.14 -0.87 -10.58
CA LYS A 87 1.52 0.39 -11.24
C LYS A 87 1.48 1.51 -10.22
N LEU A 88 2.58 2.25 -10.08
CA LEU A 88 2.62 3.42 -9.20
C LEU A 88 2.05 4.61 -9.96
N ILE A 89 0.88 5.09 -9.57
CA ILE A 89 0.21 6.22 -10.20
C ILE A 89 0.13 7.34 -9.16
N ILE A 90 0.78 8.47 -9.46
CA ILE A 90 0.79 9.64 -8.57
C ILE A 90 0.06 10.79 -9.27
N ASN A 91 -0.93 11.36 -8.58
CA ASN A 91 -1.65 12.54 -9.06
C ASN A 91 -0.76 13.78 -8.94
N LYS A 92 -1.04 14.81 -9.74
CA LYS A 92 -0.22 16.03 -9.84
C LYS A 92 -0.09 16.79 -8.49
N ASP A 93 -1.08 16.66 -7.63
CA ASP A 93 -1.17 17.30 -6.32
C ASP A 93 -0.47 16.51 -5.19
N VAL A 94 0.04 15.31 -5.48
CA VAL A 94 0.75 14.46 -4.52
C VAL A 94 2.24 14.50 -4.83
N SER A 95 3.06 14.91 -3.85
CA SER A 95 4.53 14.89 -3.96
C SER A 95 5.03 13.45 -4.11
N GLU A 96 5.95 13.25 -5.07
CA GLU A 96 6.57 11.95 -5.30
C GLU A 96 7.50 11.57 -4.16
N GLU A 97 8.22 12.55 -3.62
CA GLU A 97 9.11 12.37 -2.48
C GLU A 97 8.34 11.81 -1.28
N GLY A 98 7.15 12.35 -0.99
CA GLY A 98 6.29 11.82 0.08
C GLY A 98 5.85 10.38 -0.17
N VAL A 99 5.55 10.01 -1.42
CA VAL A 99 5.19 8.62 -1.77
C VAL A 99 6.39 7.69 -1.66
N LEU A 100 7.59 8.15 -2.00
CA LEU A 100 8.84 7.38 -1.87
C LEU A 100 9.20 7.14 -0.40
N GLU A 101 9.04 8.13 0.47
CA GLU A 101 9.20 7.98 1.93
C GLU A 101 8.25 6.90 2.49
N GLU A 102 6.99 6.88 2.05
CA GLU A 102 6.07 5.80 2.42
C GLU A 102 6.50 4.45 1.84
N ALA A 103 7.01 4.40 0.61
CA ALA A 103 7.52 3.18 0.00
C ALA A 103 8.64 2.54 0.85
N GLU A 104 9.53 3.36 1.38
CA GLU A 104 10.59 2.94 2.29
C GLU A 104 10.01 2.45 3.62
N PHE A 105 9.11 3.22 4.22
CA PHE A 105 8.45 2.84 5.47
C PHE A 105 7.75 1.47 5.39
N TYR A 106 7.00 1.23 4.30
CA TYR A 106 6.31 -0.06 4.11
C TYR A 106 7.22 -1.17 3.59
N ASN A 107 8.51 -0.90 3.36
CA ASN A 107 9.51 -1.80 2.77
C ASN A 107 9.08 -2.36 1.40
N LEU A 108 8.87 -1.46 0.43
CA LEU A 108 8.42 -1.75 -0.93
C LEU A 108 9.45 -1.30 -1.99
N PRO A 109 10.61 -1.97 -2.10
CA PRO A 109 11.66 -1.58 -3.04
C PRO A 109 11.23 -1.67 -4.52
N GLY A 110 10.22 -2.48 -4.84
CA GLY A 110 9.65 -2.54 -6.19
C GLY A 110 8.92 -1.26 -6.62
N LEU A 111 8.56 -0.38 -5.67
CA LEU A 111 7.81 0.86 -5.92
C LEU A 111 8.75 2.01 -6.31
N THR A 112 10.01 2.00 -5.85
CA THR A 112 10.99 3.09 -6.07
C THR A 112 11.61 3.08 -7.46
N LYS A 113 11.49 1.98 -8.22
CA LYS A 113 12.19 1.80 -9.50
C LYS A 113 11.52 2.50 -10.69
N ARG A 114 10.19 2.58 -10.71
CA ARG A 114 9.43 3.14 -11.84
C ARG A 114 8.16 3.85 -11.38
N VAL A 115 8.10 5.15 -11.62
CA VAL A 115 6.96 6.02 -11.26
C VAL A 115 6.14 6.33 -12.51
N HIS A 116 4.82 6.26 -12.41
CA HIS A 116 3.90 6.75 -13.44
C HIS A 116 3.14 7.99 -12.94
N ARG A 117 2.91 8.95 -13.83
CA ARG A 117 2.03 10.11 -13.58
C ARG A 117 0.87 10.11 -14.56
N LEU A 118 -0.25 10.64 -14.09
CA LEU A 118 -1.39 11.03 -14.93
C LEU A 118 -1.32 12.54 -15.15
N LEU A 119 -1.08 12.93 -16.40
CA LEU A 119 -1.07 14.34 -16.81
C LEU A 119 -2.33 14.63 -17.63
N GLN A 120 -3.17 15.53 -17.14
CA GLN A 120 -4.32 16.04 -17.88
C GLN A 120 -3.89 17.29 -18.67
N CYS A 121 -4.27 17.37 -19.95
CA CYS A 121 -4.11 18.57 -20.77
C CYS A 121 -5.23 18.74 -21.80
N TYR A 122 -5.30 19.93 -22.37
CA TYR A 122 -6.22 20.25 -23.47
C TYR A 122 -5.53 20.18 -24.84
N LYS A 123 -6.32 20.03 -25.92
CA LYS A 123 -5.81 19.84 -27.30
C LYS A 123 -4.73 20.85 -27.72
N CYS A 124 -4.90 22.12 -27.39
CA CYS A 124 -3.95 23.19 -27.74
C CYS A 124 -2.62 23.09 -26.97
N GLU A 125 -2.59 22.37 -25.86
CA GLU A 125 -1.43 22.24 -24.98
C GLU A 125 -0.77 20.86 -25.09
N LEU A 126 -1.37 19.88 -25.77
CA LEU A 126 -0.85 18.50 -25.79
C LEU A 126 0.58 18.42 -26.35
N ALA A 127 0.87 19.14 -27.44
CA ALA A 127 2.20 19.12 -28.06
C ALA A 127 3.24 19.80 -27.17
N GLU A 128 2.89 20.93 -26.54
CA GLU A 128 3.75 21.65 -25.60
C GLU A 128 3.95 20.85 -24.31
N MET A 129 2.87 20.26 -23.78
CA MET A 129 2.88 19.38 -22.63
C MET A 129 3.83 18.21 -22.89
N ILE A 130 3.67 17.49 -24.02
CA ILE A 130 4.55 16.39 -24.40
C ILE A 130 5.99 16.85 -24.59
N ALA A 131 6.24 17.99 -25.23
CA ALA A 131 7.57 18.54 -25.41
C ALA A 131 8.21 19.00 -24.09
N SER A 132 7.40 19.41 -23.11
CA SER A 132 7.82 19.83 -21.77
C SER A 132 7.97 18.67 -20.78
N ILE A 133 7.67 17.42 -21.19
CA ILE A 133 8.05 16.19 -20.47
C ILE A 133 9.59 16.09 -20.52
N SER A 134 10.28 16.99 -19.84
CA SER A 134 11.74 17.01 -19.68
C SER A 134 12.18 16.06 -18.55
N ASP A 135 13.49 15.83 -18.43
CA ASP A 135 14.14 14.99 -17.42
C ASP A 135 13.67 13.52 -17.38
N GLY A 136 13.80 12.78 -18.49
CA GLY A 136 13.77 11.32 -18.49
C GLY A 136 12.39 10.66 -18.35
N TRP A 137 11.32 11.45 -18.30
CA TRP A 137 9.95 10.96 -18.40
C TRP A 137 9.63 10.50 -19.84
N LYS A 138 8.90 9.39 -19.96
CA LYS A 138 8.53 8.73 -21.21
C LYS A 138 7.02 8.61 -21.31
N LEU A 139 6.45 8.91 -22.47
CA LEU A 139 5.03 8.71 -22.73
C LEU A 139 4.72 7.21 -22.86
N GLN A 140 3.73 6.72 -22.10
CA GLN A 140 3.24 5.35 -22.20
C GLN A 140 1.93 5.27 -22.99
N GLN A 141 0.96 6.12 -22.68
CA GLN A 141 -0.37 6.06 -23.29
C GLN A 141 -1.06 7.42 -23.24
N VAL A 142 -1.90 7.72 -24.23
CA VAL A 142 -2.78 8.89 -24.26
C VAL A 142 -4.21 8.42 -24.40
N PHE A 143 -5.09 8.91 -23.54
CA PHE A 143 -6.53 8.65 -23.56
C PHE A 143 -7.29 9.92 -23.89
N LEU A 144 -8.36 9.79 -24.68
CA LEU A 144 -9.33 10.85 -24.92
C LEU A 144 -10.37 10.81 -23.80
N LEU A 145 -10.43 11.86 -22.98
CA LEU A 145 -11.56 12.03 -22.04
C LEU A 145 -12.75 12.67 -22.76
N SER A 146 -12.47 13.73 -23.53
CA SER A 146 -13.44 14.42 -24.36
C SER A 146 -12.87 14.61 -25.77
N PRO A 147 -13.45 14.01 -26.83
CA PRO A 147 -12.91 14.09 -28.18
C PRO A 147 -12.62 15.53 -28.61
N GLY A 148 -11.35 15.84 -28.85
CA GLY A 148 -10.90 17.15 -29.33
C GLY A 148 -10.78 18.25 -28.27
N VAL A 149 -11.03 17.95 -26.99
CA VAL A 149 -10.96 18.91 -25.88
C VAL A 149 -9.91 18.48 -24.87
N GLU A 150 -10.01 17.25 -24.35
CA GLU A 150 -9.27 16.84 -23.14
C GLU A 150 -8.59 15.48 -23.31
N TYR A 151 -7.35 15.42 -22.84
CA TYR A 151 -6.48 14.25 -22.93
C TYR A 151 -5.90 13.91 -21.55
N VAL A 152 -5.79 12.60 -21.28
CA VAL A 152 -5.00 12.07 -20.17
C VAL A 152 -3.78 11.35 -20.74
N CYS A 153 -2.60 11.82 -20.40
CA CYS A 153 -1.34 11.20 -20.74
C CYS A 153 -0.82 10.41 -19.53
N ILE A 154 -0.64 9.09 -19.70
CA ILE A 154 0.16 8.29 -18.78
C ILE A 154 1.62 8.44 -19.20
N VAL A 155 2.42 9.00 -18.32
CA VAL A 155 3.87 9.11 -18.48
C VAL A 155 4.56 8.31 -17.38
N TRP A 156 5.80 7.88 -17.62
CA TRP A 156 6.59 7.15 -16.63
C TRP A 156 8.06 7.53 -16.66
N LYS A 157 8.73 7.41 -15.53
CA LYS A 157 10.18 7.60 -15.41
C LYS A 157 10.77 6.44 -14.61
N GLU A 158 11.88 5.92 -15.13
CA GLU A 158 12.75 5.06 -14.34
C GLU A 158 13.64 5.96 -13.50
N PHE A 159 13.57 5.75 -12.18
CA PHE A 159 14.58 6.29 -11.30
C PHE A 159 15.65 5.21 -11.23
N PRO A 160 16.93 5.52 -11.56
CA PRO A 160 18.00 4.56 -11.34
C PRO A 160 17.93 4.07 -9.89
N ASP A 161 18.44 2.85 -9.64
CA ASP A 161 18.70 2.38 -8.28
C ASP A 161 19.69 3.36 -7.67
N ASN A 162 19.17 4.45 -7.13
CA ASN A 162 19.95 5.47 -6.49
C ASN A 162 20.45 4.79 -5.23
N ASP A 163 21.73 4.98 -5.01
CA ASP A 163 22.47 4.76 -3.76
C ASP A 163 21.90 5.70 -2.67
N TRP A 164 20.57 5.77 -2.48
CA TRP A 164 19.89 6.50 -1.40
C TRP A 164 20.32 5.96 -0.03
N GLN A 165 20.78 4.70 0.02
CA GLN A 165 21.53 4.15 1.14
C GLN A 165 22.75 5.02 1.48
N ARG A 166 23.51 5.56 0.52
CA ARG A 166 24.68 6.41 0.85
C ARG A 166 24.35 7.83 1.35
N ARG A 167 23.11 8.31 1.23
CA ARG A 167 22.71 9.61 1.80
C ARG A 167 22.06 9.53 3.17
N SER A 168 21.62 8.34 3.61
CA SER A 168 21.15 8.11 4.99
C SER A 168 22.14 7.31 5.86
N PHE A 169 23.16 6.68 5.29
CA PHE A 169 24.19 5.96 6.07
C PHE A 169 25.36 6.88 6.43
N ASN A 170 25.09 7.87 7.29
CA ASN A 170 26.11 8.41 8.19
C ASN A 170 25.57 8.53 9.63
N GLY A 171 24.74 7.56 10.01
CA GLY A 171 24.29 7.36 11.37
C GLY A 171 22.92 6.74 11.37
N TYR A 172 22.84 5.41 11.43
CA TYR A 172 21.92 4.63 12.25
C TYR A 172 22.17 3.15 11.91
N ASP A 173 23.09 2.57 12.66
CA ASP A 173 23.22 1.12 12.78
C ASP A 173 21.97 0.57 13.49
N GLY A 174 21.36 -0.46 12.90
CA GLY A 174 20.55 -1.42 13.65
C GLY A 174 19.03 -1.36 13.39
N LEU A 175 18.56 -2.41 12.72
CA LEU A 175 17.22 -3.05 12.83
C LEU A 175 15.97 -2.15 12.78
N PRO A 176 15.08 -2.32 11.77
CA PRO A 176 13.80 -1.62 11.73
C PRO A 176 12.86 -2.29 12.74
N GLY A 177 12.83 -1.78 13.96
CA GLY A 177 12.00 -2.38 14.99
C GLY A 177 12.07 -1.66 16.32
N ARG A 178 11.64 -0.40 16.38
CA ARG A 178 11.13 0.22 17.63
C ARG A 178 10.61 1.66 17.50
N PHE A 179 9.88 2.01 16.45
CA PHE A 179 9.06 3.23 16.53
C PHE A 179 7.73 2.99 15.84
N LEU A 180 6.67 3.55 16.45
CA LEU A 180 5.24 3.44 16.14
C LEU A 180 4.46 2.34 16.89
N LEU A 181 4.44 2.48 18.22
CA LEU A 181 3.20 2.37 18.99
C LEU A 181 3.16 3.64 19.85
N ALA A 182 2.19 4.51 19.60
CA ALA A 182 1.79 5.59 20.48
C ALA A 182 0.28 5.45 20.70
#